data_AF-A8V5J3-F1
#
_entry.id   AF-A8V5J3-F1
#
_cell.length_a   1.000
_cell.length_b   1.000
_cell.length_c   1.000
_cell.angle_alpha   90.00
_cell.angle_beta   90.00
_cell.angle_gamma   90.00
#
_symmetry.space_group_name_H-M   'P 1'
#
loop_
_entity.id
_entity.type
_entity.pdbx_description
1 polymer ?
#
loop_
_entity_poly.entity_id
_entity_poly.type
_entity_poly.pdbx_seq_one_letter_code
_entity_poly.pdbx_strand_id
1 'polypeptide(L)'
;MNNENGIKEEIIYPEVVEEVDKVNKNAVATMHNNLIQARHKLSLEEIRLMDTIISFIQPEDGNFKIYKIPVSVLKELYDSERKDIYDVVKRTIEGLLKK
;
A
#
# COMPACT_ATOMS: atom_id res chain seq x y z
N MET A 1 -22.47 30.88 31.48
CA MET A 1 -22.57 29.42 31.68
C MET A 1 -22.48 28.76 30.31
N ASN A 2 -21.45 27.92 30.14
CA ASN A 2 -21.30 26.79 29.20
C ASN A 2 -21.14 27.15 27.71
N ASN A 3 -19.90 27.23 27.19
CA ASN A 3 -19.00 26.15 26.73
C ASN A 3 -19.46 25.48 25.43
N GLU A 4 -18.95 25.96 24.30
CA GLU A 4 -18.76 25.14 23.09
C GLU A 4 -17.42 25.51 22.43
N ASN A 5 -16.32 25.13 23.10
CA ASN A 5 -15.02 24.97 22.44
C ASN A 5 -15.09 23.72 21.56
N GLY A 6 -15.68 23.85 20.38
CA GLY A 6 -15.59 22.85 19.32
C GLY A 6 -14.23 22.99 18.64
N ILE A 7 -13.22 22.25 19.11
CA ILE A 7 -12.01 22.01 18.33
C ILE A 7 -12.48 21.37 17.03
N LYS A 8 -12.44 22.11 15.93
CA LYS A 8 -12.61 21.53 14.60
C LYS A 8 -11.41 20.61 14.43
N GLU A 9 -11.63 19.30 14.50
CA GLU A 9 -10.66 18.34 13.99
C GLU A 9 -10.49 18.66 12.51
N GLU A 10 -9.42 19.38 12.20
CA GLU A 10 -9.02 19.62 10.84
C GLU A 10 -8.63 18.25 10.29
N ILE A 11 -9.50 17.68 9.45
CA ILE A 11 -9.23 16.41 8.77
C ILE A 11 -8.05 16.69 7.84
N ILE A 12 -6.85 16.34 8.28
CA ILE A 12 -5.66 16.36 7.46
C ILE A 12 -5.81 15.22 6.46
N TYR A 13 -6.31 15.53 5.27
CA TYR A 13 -6.17 14.63 4.13
C TYR A 13 -4.68 14.52 3.85
N PRO A 14 -4.08 13.33 3.93
CA PRO A 14 -2.67 13.22 3.59
C PRO A 14 -2.55 13.61 2.12
N GLU A 15 -1.61 14.51 1.84
CA GLU A 15 -1.29 14.91 0.48
C GLU A 15 -1.03 13.62 -0.33
N VAL A 16 -1.75 13.45 -1.44
CA VAL A 16 -1.48 12.35 -2.37
C VAL A 16 -0.18 12.73 -3.07
N VAL A 17 0.93 12.19 -2.57
CA VAL A 17 2.26 12.65 -2.97
C VAL A 17 2.66 12.12 -4.34
N GLU A 18 2.14 10.95 -4.75
CA GLU A 18 2.58 10.32 -6.02
C GLU A 18 1.52 9.37 -6.61
N GLU A 19 1.21 9.58 -7.89
CA GLU A 19 0.54 8.58 -8.73
C GLU A 19 1.60 7.59 -9.22
N VAL A 20 1.36 6.30 -8.98
CA VAL A 20 2.31 5.26 -9.34
C VAL A 20 1.99 4.75 -10.73
N ASP A 21 2.83 5.09 -11.71
CA ASP A 21 2.62 4.69 -13.10
C ASP A 21 3.25 3.33 -13.45
N LYS A 22 4.25 2.88 -12.68
CA LYS A 22 5.01 1.66 -12.98
C LYS A 22 5.65 1.03 -11.75
N VAL A 23 5.70 -0.31 -11.74
CA VAL A 23 6.44 -1.07 -10.73
C VAL A 23 7.94 -1.08 -11.04
N ASN A 24 8.77 -0.76 -10.04
CA ASN A 24 10.21 -1.00 -10.11
C ASN A 24 10.54 -2.46 -9.74
N LYS A 25 10.72 -3.31 -10.75
CA LYS A 25 11.07 -4.73 -10.56
C LYS A 25 12.48 -4.98 -10.01
N ASN A 26 13.33 -3.96 -9.99
CA ASN A 26 14.71 -4.03 -9.49
C ASN A 26 14.88 -3.28 -8.16
N ALA A 27 13.79 -2.92 -7.49
CA ALA A 27 13.86 -2.21 -6.22
C ALA A 27 14.55 -3.07 -5.16
N VAL A 28 15.47 -2.46 -4.43
CA VAL A 28 16.11 -3.07 -3.26
C VAL A 28 15.63 -2.30 -2.04
N ALA A 29 14.87 -2.99 -1.18
CA ALA A 29 14.33 -2.41 0.04
C ALA A 29 14.96 -3.08 1.27
N THR A 30 15.26 -2.26 2.28
CA THR A 30 15.69 -2.76 3.60
C THR A 30 14.46 -2.85 4.51
N MET A 31 14.25 -4.02 5.12
CA MET A 31 13.11 -4.28 6.01
C MET A 31 13.58 -4.74 7.37
N HIS A 32 12.88 -4.33 8.42
CA HIS A 32 13.09 -4.85 9.76
C HIS A 32 12.68 -6.33 9.85
N ASN A 33 13.39 -7.13 10.66
CA ASN A 33 13.15 -8.57 10.80
C ASN A 33 11.70 -8.91 11.18
N ASN A 34 11.06 -8.11 12.03
CA ASN A 34 9.66 -8.33 12.42
C ASN A 34 8.72 -8.28 11.20
N LEU A 35 8.99 -7.41 10.23
CA LEU A 35 8.20 -7.32 9.00
C LEU A 35 8.44 -8.54 8.10
N ILE A 36 9.68 -8.99 7.99
CA ILE A 36 10.04 -10.23 7.28
C ILE A 36 9.27 -11.41 7.87
N GLN A 37 9.20 -11.51 9.21
CA GLN A 37 8.47 -12.58 9.87
C GLN A 37 6.95 -12.50 9.68
N ALA A 38 6.38 -11.29 9.72
CA ALA A 38 4.95 -11.08 9.49
C ALA A 38 4.51 -11.52 8.08
N ARG A 39 5.39 -11.37 7.07
CA ARG A 39 5.14 -11.80 5.68
C ARG A 39 4.87 -13.30 5.55
N HIS A 40 5.35 -14.15 6.46
CA HIS A 40 5.10 -15.60 6.40
C HIS A 40 3.63 -16.00 6.57
N LYS A 41 2.78 -15.10 7.07
CA LYS A 41 1.34 -15.35 7.24
C LYS A 41 0.49 -14.87 6.05
N LEU A 42 1.12 -14.25 5.06
CA LEU A 42 0.45 -13.63 3.93
C LEU A 42 0.31 -14.61 2.75
N SER A 43 -0.74 -14.42 1.95
CA SER A 43 -0.87 -15.09 0.65
C SER A 43 0.19 -14.58 -0.34
N LEU A 44 0.43 -15.32 -1.43
CA LEU A 44 1.36 -14.88 -2.47
C LEU A 44 0.95 -13.52 -3.06
N GLU A 45 -0.35 -13.29 -3.22
CA GLU A 45 -0.87 -12.03 -3.74
C GLU A 45 -0.68 -10.88 -2.77
N GLU A 46 -0.89 -11.13 -1.47
CA GLU A 46 -0.67 -10.17 -0.39
C GLU A 46 0.81 -9.80 -0.27
N ILE A 47 1.72 -10.78 -0.39
CA ILE A 47 3.17 -10.55 -0.41
C ILE A 47 3.55 -9.66 -1.60
N ARG A 48 3.07 -9.96 -2.81
CA ARG A 48 3.36 -9.14 -4.00
C ARG A 48 2.85 -7.70 -3.87
N LEU A 49 1.66 -7.52 -3.28
CA LEU A 49 1.13 -6.18 -3.00
C LEU A 49 2.05 -5.42 -2.04
N MET A 50 2.40 -6.08 -0.93
CA MET A 50 3.20 -5.45 0.11
C MET A 50 4.61 -5.11 -0.38
N ASP A 51 5.27 -6.02 -1.11
CA ASP A 51 6.59 -5.77 -1.70
C ASP A 51 6.56 -4.61 -2.70
N THR A 52 5.47 -4.48 -3.46
CA THR A 52 5.28 -3.36 -4.38
C THR A 52 5.17 -2.04 -3.62
N ILE A 53 4.36 -1.98 -2.58
CA ILE A 53 4.20 -0.76 -1.77
C ILE A 53 5.55 -0.39 -1.12
N ILE A 54 6.25 -1.37 -0.56
CA ILE A 54 7.58 -1.19 0.05
C ILE A 54 8.59 -0.68 -0.99
N SER A 55 8.49 -1.11 -2.25
CA SER A 55 9.39 -0.66 -3.32
C SER A 55 9.31 0.84 -3.62
N PHE A 56 8.21 1.51 -3.22
CA PHE A 56 8.05 2.96 -3.41
C PHE A 56 8.65 3.78 -2.26
N ILE A 57 8.83 3.17 -1.08
CA ILE A 57 9.37 3.83 0.09
C ILE A 57 10.87 4.08 -0.12
N GLN A 58 11.27 5.35 -0.14
CA GLN A 58 12.67 5.72 -0.22
C GLN A 58 13.30 5.78 1.18
N PRO A 59 14.61 5.50 1.33
CA PRO A 59 15.31 5.60 2.62
C PRO A 59 15.19 6.97 3.29
N GLU A 60 15.02 8.02 2.49
CA GLU A 60 14.90 9.42 2.92
C GLU A 60 13.45 9.79 3.32
N ASP A 61 12.48 8.88 3.13
CA ASP A 61 11.08 9.12 3.49
C ASP A 61 10.92 9.16 5.03
N GLY A 62 10.81 10.37 5.57
CA GLY A 62 10.62 10.58 7.01
C GLY A 62 9.17 10.42 7.50
N ASN A 63 8.20 10.38 6.59
CA ASN A 63 6.76 10.32 6.90
C ASN A 63 6.04 9.36 5.95
N PHE A 64 4.88 8.86 6.38
CA PHE A 64 4.00 8.08 5.50
C PHE A 64 3.42 8.94 4.39
N LYS A 65 3.47 8.41 3.16
CA LYS A 65 2.85 9.00 1.97
C LYS A 65 1.61 8.20 1.58
N ILE A 66 0.59 8.88 1.04
CA ILE A 66 -0.48 8.20 0.32
C ILE A 66 -0.02 7.94 -1.11
N TYR A 67 -0.07 6.67 -1.50
CA TYR A 67 0.16 6.22 -2.87
C TYR A 67 -1.19 5.91 -3.53
N LYS A 68 -1.40 6.45 -4.74
CA LYS A 68 -2.48 5.99 -5.62
C LYS A 68 -1.88 5.01 -6.62
N ILE A 69 -2.28 3.75 -6.52
CA ILE A 69 -1.79 2.68 -7.39
C ILE A 69 -2.95 2.25 -8.30
N PRO A 70 -2.87 2.48 -9.62
CA PRO A 70 -3.86 1.98 -10.56
C PRO A 70 -3.93 0.45 -10.58
N VAL A 71 -5.13 -0.10 -10.75
CA VAL A 71 -5.31 -1.56 -10.87
C VAL A 71 -4.55 -2.13 -12.08
N SER A 72 -4.34 -1.33 -13.13
CA SER A 72 -3.49 -1.70 -14.27
C SER A 72 -2.04 -1.99 -13.87
N VAL A 73 -1.47 -1.22 -12.94
CA VAL A 73 -0.12 -1.44 -12.42
C VAL A 73 -0.07 -2.73 -11.61
N LEU A 74 -1.10 -2.99 -10.79
CA LEU A 74 -1.22 -4.25 -10.06
C LEU A 74 -1.44 -5.45 -11.00
N LYS A 75 -2.09 -5.25 -12.14
CA LYS A 75 -2.27 -6.29 -13.16
C LYS A 75 -0.94 -6.81 -13.68
N GLU A 76 0.07 -5.94 -13.83
CA GLU A 76 1.42 -6.35 -14.22
C GLU A 76 2.11 -7.25 -13.19
N LEU A 77 1.76 -7.13 -11.89
CA LEU A 77 2.31 -7.95 -10.81
C LEU A 77 1.68 -9.34 -10.72
N TYR A 78 0.41 -9.44 -11.09
CA TYR A 78 -0.39 -10.62 -10.85
C TYR A 78 -0.67 -11.48 -12.07
N ASP A 79 -0.02 -11.16 -13.20
CA ASP A 79 -0.26 -11.69 -14.55
C ASP A 79 -1.22 -10.84 -15.37
N SER A 80 -0.76 -10.44 -16.56
CA SER A 80 -1.40 -9.46 -17.43
C SER A 80 -2.64 -9.99 -18.15
N GLU A 81 -2.88 -11.30 -18.13
CA GLU A 81 -4.03 -11.94 -18.79
C GLU A 81 -5.25 -12.15 -17.90
N ARG A 82 -5.15 -11.95 -16.58
CA ARG A 82 -6.28 -12.19 -15.66
C ARG A 82 -7.43 -11.20 -15.88
N LYS A 83 -8.63 -11.76 -16.10
CA LYS A 83 -9.87 -11.00 -16.34
C LYS A 83 -10.56 -10.55 -15.05
N ASP A 84 -10.28 -11.22 -13.94
CA ASP A 84 -10.86 -10.99 -12.60
C ASP A 84 -9.98 -10.09 -11.73
N ILE A 85 -9.10 -9.27 -12.33
CA ILE A 85 -8.06 -8.52 -11.61
C ILE A 85 -8.62 -7.61 -10.52
N TYR A 86 -9.76 -6.95 -10.75
CA TYR A 86 -10.39 -6.06 -9.76
C TYR A 86 -10.83 -6.83 -8.51
N ASP A 87 -11.44 -8.00 -8.70
CA ASP A 87 -11.88 -8.86 -7.59
C ASP A 87 -10.70 -9.44 -6.82
N VAL A 88 -9.64 -9.82 -7.54
CA VAL A 88 -8.39 -10.29 -6.89
C VAL A 88 -7.79 -9.17 -6.05
N VAL A 89 -7.59 -7.98 -6.62
CA VAL A 89 -7.02 -6.82 -5.90
C VAL A 89 -7.84 -6.50 -4.67
N LYS A 90 -9.18 -6.44 -4.80
CA LYS A 90 -10.07 -6.17 -3.68
C LYS A 90 -9.91 -7.20 -2.56
N ARG A 91 -9.97 -8.49 -2.89
CA ARG A 91 -9.82 -9.59 -1.90
C ARG A 91 -8.44 -9.60 -1.27
N THR A 92 -7.39 -9.31 -2.02
CA THR A 92 -6.01 -9.22 -1.51
C THR A 92 -5.88 -8.07 -0.51
N ILE A 93 -6.43 -6.89 -0.82
CA ILE A 93 -6.43 -5.75 0.12
C ILE A 93 -7.20 -6.09 1.39
N GLU A 94 -8.41 -6.66 1.26
CA GLU A 94 -9.22 -7.07 2.41
C GLU A 94 -8.53 -8.15 3.25
N GLY A 95 -7.82 -9.08 2.63
CA GLY A 95 -7.07 -10.13 3.30
C GLY A 95 -5.88 -9.58 4.09
N LEU A 96 -5.14 -8.64 3.49
CA LEU A 96 -4.00 -7.97 4.11
C LEU A 96 -4.43 -7.13 5.32
N LEU A 97 -5.52 -6.37 5.21
CA LEU A 97 -6.03 -5.50 6.29
C LEU A 97 -6.59 -6.28 7.50
N LYS A 98 -6.87 -7.58 7.35
CA LYS A 98 -7.39 -8.44 8.43
C LYS A 98 -6.29 -9.13 9.25
N LYS A 99 -5.02 -8.98 8.86
CA LYS A 99 -3.86 -9.58 9.53
C LYS A 99 -3.31 -8.68 10.62
#